data_AF-A0A0E3SJ53-F1
#
_entry.id   AF-A0A0E3SJ53-F1
#
_cell.length_a   1.000
_cell.length_b   1.000
_cell.length_c   1.000
_cell.angle_alpha   90.00
_cell.angle_beta   90.00
_cell.angle_gamma   90.00
#
_symmetry.space_group_name_H-M   'P 1'
#
loop_
_entity.id
_entity.type
_entity.pdbx_description
1 polymer ?
#
loop_
_entity_poly.entity_id
_entity_poly.type
_entity_poly.pdbx_seq_one_letter_code
_entity_poly.pdbx_strand_id
1 'polypeptide(L)'
;MRFSLDTIAEDLSPLSVAILELLKEKDKKPVKGNVAFQKEMFLIANYIDKVNERAEFIPHILGPYSEASEVSIDNLVSMGLVEKKDNTYKITPSGIKVLGLKQDTFSSEEKESIADFKEFISNLTNDEILLFIYASYPDYTIESTEYRRIMKSRVKNSISIYKKGIVSLEKAASLAGVNIETFLDLQKR
;
A
#
# COMPACT_ATOMS: atom_id res chain seq x y z
N MET A 1 -25.62 -21.74 -7.36
CA MET A 1 -25.89 -21.11 -6.05
C MET A 1 -25.66 -19.62 -6.19
N ARG A 2 -26.68 -18.77 -5.98
CA ARG A 2 -26.46 -17.33 -5.75
C ARG A 2 -26.23 -17.20 -4.26
N PHE A 3 -24.98 -17.03 -3.83
CA PHE A 3 -24.71 -16.60 -2.46
C PHE A 3 -25.33 -15.21 -2.27
N SER A 4 -26.06 -14.99 -1.17
CA SER A 4 -26.52 -13.64 -0.84
C SER A 4 -25.30 -12.79 -0.46
N LEU A 5 -25.41 -11.46 -0.63
CA LEU A 5 -24.34 -10.55 -0.22
C LEU A 5 -24.07 -10.62 1.28
N ASP A 6 -25.06 -10.96 2.09
CA ASP A 6 -24.93 -11.15 3.53
C ASP A 6 -24.04 -12.36 3.87
N THR A 7 -24.24 -13.50 3.21
CA THR A 7 -23.38 -14.69 3.40
C THR A 7 -21.94 -14.40 2.98
N ILE A 8 -21.73 -13.67 1.87
CA ILE A 8 -20.39 -13.26 1.45
C ILE A 8 -19.75 -12.32 2.48
N ALA A 9 -20.53 -11.40 3.06
CA ALA A 9 -20.04 -10.50 4.08
C ALA A 9 -19.57 -11.27 5.32
N GLU A 10 -20.35 -12.21 5.84
CA GLU A 10 -20.01 -12.98 7.04
C GLU A 10 -18.59 -13.58 6.99
N ASP A 11 -18.18 -14.09 5.83
CA ASP A 11 -16.89 -14.77 5.63
C ASP A 11 -15.69 -13.84 5.39
N LEU A 12 -15.90 -12.52 5.23
CA LEU A 12 -14.78 -11.60 4.98
C LEU A 12 -13.89 -11.43 6.20
N SER A 13 -12.60 -11.76 6.03
CA SER A 13 -11.54 -11.49 7.00
C SER A 13 -11.26 -9.99 7.13
N PRO A 14 -10.67 -9.51 8.24
CA PRO A 14 -10.24 -8.12 8.36
C PRO A 14 -9.30 -7.68 7.23
N LEU A 15 -8.41 -8.56 6.76
CA LEU A 15 -7.58 -8.33 5.58
C LEU A 15 -8.39 -8.04 4.32
N SER A 16 -9.43 -8.84 4.06
CA SER A 16 -10.32 -8.63 2.91
C SER A 16 -11.10 -7.32 3.01
N VAL A 17 -11.58 -6.99 4.22
CA VAL A 17 -12.28 -5.72 4.46
C VAL A 17 -11.32 -4.53 4.29
N ALA A 18 -10.06 -4.65 4.71
CA ALA A 18 -9.05 -3.60 4.52
C ALA A 18 -8.77 -3.35 3.04
N ILE A 19 -8.69 -4.40 2.22
CA ILE A 19 -8.57 -4.28 0.76
C ILE A 19 -9.79 -3.54 0.18
N LEU A 20 -11.01 -3.87 0.64
CA LEU A 20 -12.21 -3.16 0.19
C LEU A 20 -12.23 -1.68 0.62
N GLU A 21 -11.84 -1.34 1.85
CA GLU A 21 -11.69 0.06 2.28
C GLU A 21 -10.63 0.79 1.44
N LEU A 22 -9.47 0.18 1.22
CA LEU A 22 -8.42 0.71 0.34
C LEU A 22 -8.97 1.01 -1.07
N LEU A 23 -9.83 0.15 -1.61
CA LEU A 23 -10.38 0.33 -2.96
C LEU A 23 -11.60 1.27 -3.03
N LYS A 24 -12.27 1.56 -1.90
CA LYS A 24 -13.47 2.42 -1.81
C LYS A 24 -13.19 3.91 -2.05
N GLU A 25 -12.00 4.35 -1.66
CA GLU A 25 -11.51 5.73 -1.65
C GLU A 25 -12.05 6.64 -2.79
N LYS A 26 -12.54 7.83 -2.39
CA LYS A 26 -13.49 8.71 -3.11
C LYS A 26 -13.07 9.11 -4.54
N ASP A 27 -11.78 9.12 -4.84
CA ASP A 27 -11.26 9.58 -6.14
C ASP A 27 -11.19 8.50 -7.22
N LYS A 28 -11.62 7.26 -6.94
CA LYS A 28 -11.58 6.13 -7.88
C LYS A 28 -10.20 5.90 -8.50
N LYS A 29 -9.11 6.39 -7.87
CA LYS A 29 -7.76 6.10 -8.33
C LYS A 29 -7.57 4.59 -8.13
N PRO A 30 -7.41 3.82 -9.23
CA PRO A 30 -7.16 2.40 -9.10
C PRO A 30 -5.83 2.18 -8.40
N VAL A 31 -5.73 1.11 -7.63
CA VAL A 31 -4.42 0.65 -7.15
C VAL A 31 -3.63 0.16 -8.36
N LYS A 32 -2.46 0.76 -8.60
CA LYS A 32 -1.67 0.58 -9.82
C LYS A 32 -0.63 -0.52 -9.65
N GLY A 33 -1.00 -1.72 -10.08
CA GLY A 33 -0.10 -2.86 -10.14
C GLY A 33 0.26 -3.44 -8.78
N ASN A 34 0.84 -4.64 -8.85
CA ASN A 34 1.11 -5.46 -7.67
C ASN A 34 2.10 -4.81 -6.69
N VAL A 35 3.05 -3.98 -7.17
CA VAL A 35 4.01 -3.31 -6.28
C VAL A 35 3.29 -2.33 -5.35
N ALA A 36 2.50 -1.40 -5.90
CA ALA A 36 1.76 -0.43 -5.09
C ALA A 36 0.82 -1.14 -4.11
N PHE A 37 0.03 -2.10 -4.61
CA PHE A 37 -0.88 -2.89 -3.78
C PHE A 37 -0.19 -3.54 -2.58
N GLN A 38 0.90 -4.29 -2.84
CA GLN A 38 1.63 -4.99 -1.78
C GLN A 38 2.22 -4.01 -0.75
N LYS A 39 2.62 -2.80 -1.18
CA LYS A 39 3.21 -1.81 -0.26
C LYS A 39 2.15 -1.03 0.52
N GLU A 40 1.02 -0.72 -0.08
CA GLU A 40 -0.15 -0.16 0.62
C GLU A 40 -0.59 -1.13 1.72
N MET A 41 -0.79 -2.41 1.37
CA MET A 41 -1.18 -3.42 2.35
C MET A 41 -0.13 -3.64 3.44
N PHE A 42 1.16 -3.53 3.10
CA PHE A 42 2.22 -3.60 4.09
C PHE A 42 2.16 -2.45 5.11
N LEU A 43 1.96 -1.21 4.65
CA LEU A 43 1.83 -0.06 5.56
C LEU A 43 0.58 -0.18 6.43
N ILE A 44 -0.54 -0.60 5.86
CA ILE A 44 -1.78 -0.87 6.58
C ILE A 44 -1.57 -1.95 7.65
N ALA A 45 -0.94 -3.07 7.29
CA ALA A 45 -0.67 -4.16 8.23
C ALA A 45 0.29 -3.73 9.36
N ASN A 46 1.28 -2.88 9.10
CA ASN A 46 2.16 -2.37 10.16
C ASN A 46 1.45 -1.40 11.13
N TYR A 47 0.35 -0.78 10.71
CA TYR A 47 -0.40 0.16 11.54
C TYR A 47 -1.61 -0.48 12.22
N ILE A 48 -2.24 -1.48 11.58
CA ILE A 48 -3.50 -2.09 12.02
C ILE A 48 -3.29 -3.57 12.36
N ASP A 49 -3.27 -3.90 13.65
CA ASP A 49 -2.96 -5.24 14.16
C ASP A 49 -3.85 -6.35 13.57
N LYS A 50 -5.17 -6.14 13.51
CA LYS A 50 -6.11 -7.14 12.95
C LYS A 50 -5.88 -7.44 11.46
N VAL A 51 -5.22 -6.53 10.72
CA VAL A 51 -4.77 -6.78 9.34
C VAL A 51 -3.45 -7.54 9.39
N ASN A 52 -2.51 -7.12 10.24
CA ASN A 52 -1.21 -7.77 10.41
C ASN A 52 -1.31 -9.28 10.71
N GLU A 53 -2.21 -9.64 11.63
CA GLU A 53 -2.47 -11.02 12.06
C GLU A 53 -2.82 -11.98 10.92
N ARG A 54 -3.25 -11.46 9.77
CA ARG A 54 -3.64 -12.24 8.59
C ARG A 54 -2.75 -12.00 7.38
N ALA A 55 -1.97 -10.92 7.37
CA ALA A 55 -1.23 -10.51 6.19
C ALA A 55 0.11 -11.26 6.06
N GLU A 56 0.74 -11.68 7.16
CA GLU A 56 1.92 -12.55 7.13
C GLU A 56 3.04 -12.07 6.17
N PHE A 57 3.39 -10.77 6.25
CA PHE A 57 4.39 -10.20 5.35
C PHE A 57 5.79 -10.78 5.61
N ILE A 58 6.50 -11.09 4.52
CA ILE A 58 7.88 -11.59 4.55
C ILE A 58 8.80 -10.80 3.60
N PRO A 59 10.13 -10.77 3.83
CA PRO A 59 11.09 -10.24 2.88
C PRO A 59 11.02 -10.97 1.53
N HIS A 60 11.08 -10.24 0.42
CA HIS A 60 10.98 -10.81 -0.93
C HIS A 60 11.70 -9.94 -1.98
N ILE A 61 11.65 -10.33 -3.26
CA ILE A 61 12.44 -9.74 -4.36
C ILE A 61 12.27 -8.23 -4.57
N LEU A 62 11.16 -7.66 -4.12
CA LEU A 62 10.82 -6.23 -4.19
C LEU A 62 10.54 -5.66 -2.79
N GLY A 63 11.11 -6.23 -1.74
CA GLY A 63 10.80 -5.88 -0.35
C GLY A 63 9.63 -6.71 0.21
N PRO A 64 8.85 -6.16 1.16
CA PRO A 64 7.81 -6.91 1.86
C PRO A 64 6.74 -7.43 0.91
N TYR A 65 6.39 -8.69 1.04
CA TYR A 65 5.38 -9.35 0.22
C TYR A 65 4.49 -10.24 1.09
N SER A 66 3.20 -10.26 0.75
CA SER A 66 2.18 -11.06 1.41
C SER A 66 1.42 -11.87 0.35
N GLU A 67 1.62 -13.19 0.37
CA GLU A 67 0.82 -14.11 -0.42
C GLU A 67 -0.65 -14.07 0.02
N ALA A 68 -0.90 -13.96 1.34
CA ALA A 68 -2.25 -13.84 1.89
C ALA A 68 -3.00 -12.61 1.34
N SER A 69 -2.33 -11.48 1.13
CA SER A 69 -2.92 -10.28 0.53
C SER A 69 -3.24 -10.49 -0.95
N GLU A 70 -2.37 -11.18 -1.70
CA GLU A 70 -2.59 -11.52 -3.11
C GLU A 70 -3.78 -12.48 -3.28
N VAL A 71 -3.80 -13.56 -2.49
CA VAL A 71 -4.92 -14.50 -2.45
C VAL A 71 -6.23 -13.80 -2.05
N SER A 72 -6.18 -12.89 -1.07
CA SER A 72 -7.37 -12.16 -0.63
C SER A 72 -7.96 -11.28 -1.74
N ILE A 73 -7.13 -10.53 -2.48
CA ILE A 73 -7.65 -9.69 -3.57
C ILE A 73 -8.16 -10.53 -4.75
N ASP A 74 -7.51 -11.66 -5.06
CA ASP A 74 -7.97 -12.57 -6.12
C ASP A 74 -9.29 -13.28 -5.74
N ASN A 75 -9.49 -13.60 -4.45
CA ASN A 75 -10.77 -14.09 -3.94
C ASN A 75 -11.87 -13.03 -4.07
N LEU A 76 -11.59 -11.77 -3.70
CA LEU A 76 -12.53 -10.66 -3.86
C LEU A 76 -12.90 -10.42 -5.33
N VAL A 77 -11.95 -10.62 -6.26
CA VAL A 77 -12.20 -10.59 -7.71
C VAL A 77 -13.12 -11.75 -8.13
N SER A 78 -12.83 -12.97 -7.65
CA SER A 78 -13.63 -14.17 -7.96
C SER A 78 -15.07 -14.06 -7.43
N MET A 79 -15.27 -13.37 -6.30
CA MET A 79 -16.59 -13.07 -5.73
C MET A 79 -17.31 -11.91 -6.45
N GLY A 80 -16.67 -11.22 -7.39
CA GLY A 80 -17.21 -10.06 -8.08
C GLY A 80 -17.33 -8.80 -7.21
N LEU A 81 -16.60 -8.73 -6.08
CA LEU A 81 -16.53 -7.55 -5.22
C LEU A 81 -15.48 -6.55 -5.69
N VAL A 82 -14.48 -7.04 -6.44
CA VAL A 82 -13.41 -6.25 -7.05
C VAL A 82 -13.32 -6.61 -8.54
N GLU A 83 -13.04 -5.62 -9.38
CA GLU A 83 -12.68 -5.80 -10.78
C GLU A 83 -11.18 -5.60 -10.97
N LYS A 84 -10.54 -6.51 -11.71
CA LYS A 84 -9.13 -6.41 -12.15
C LYS A 84 -9.10 -6.14 -13.64
N LYS A 85 -8.52 -5.01 -14.05
CA LYS A 85 -8.33 -4.64 -15.46
C LYS A 85 -6.93 -4.07 -15.65
N ASP A 86 -6.16 -4.52 -16.64
CA ASP A 86 -4.85 -3.96 -16.98
C ASP A 86 -3.92 -3.77 -15.76
N ASN A 87 -3.89 -4.76 -14.86
CA ASN A 87 -3.14 -4.74 -13.59
C ASN A 87 -3.58 -3.64 -12.61
N THR A 88 -4.81 -3.17 -12.71
CA THR A 88 -5.45 -2.25 -11.77
C THR A 88 -6.65 -2.88 -11.09
N TYR A 89 -6.82 -2.59 -9.80
CA TYR A 89 -7.95 -3.07 -9.00
C TYR A 89 -8.92 -1.94 -8.71
N LYS A 90 -10.22 -2.27 -8.76
CA LYS A 90 -11.30 -1.33 -8.47
C LYS A 90 -12.45 -2.05 -7.78
N ILE A 91 -13.01 -1.45 -6.72
CA ILE A 91 -14.19 -2.00 -6.05
C ILE A 91 -15.43 -1.93 -6.96
N THR A 92 -16.26 -2.96 -6.93
CA THR A 92 -17.54 -3.00 -7.66
C THR A 92 -18.69 -2.44 -6.83
N PRO A 93 -19.86 -2.14 -7.43
CA PRO A 93 -21.05 -1.79 -6.66
C PRO A 93 -21.45 -2.85 -5.62
N SER A 94 -21.21 -4.14 -5.91
CA SER A 94 -21.42 -5.23 -4.95
C SER A 94 -20.40 -5.18 -3.81
N GLY A 95 -19.14 -4.91 -4.11
CA GLY A 95 -18.09 -4.70 -3.10
C GLY A 95 -18.41 -3.56 -2.15
N ILE A 96 -18.92 -2.43 -2.66
CA ILE A 96 -19.34 -1.28 -1.84
C ILE A 96 -20.49 -1.67 -0.90
N LYS A 97 -21.48 -2.44 -1.39
CA LYS A 97 -22.60 -2.91 -0.56
C LYS A 97 -22.11 -3.84 0.56
N VAL A 98 -21.28 -4.83 0.23
CA VAL A 98 -20.71 -5.75 1.22
C VAL A 98 -19.86 -5.01 2.24
N LEU A 99 -19.07 -4.03 1.81
CA LEU A 99 -18.29 -3.19 2.71
C LEU A 99 -19.17 -2.38 3.66
N GLY A 100 -20.34 -1.92 3.20
CA GLY A 100 -21.34 -1.26 4.05
C GLY A 100 -21.86 -2.16 5.19
N LEU A 101 -21.96 -3.47 4.95
CA LEU A 101 -22.32 -4.46 5.98
C LEU A 101 -21.19 -4.72 6.98
N LYS A 102 -19.96 -4.28 6.68
CA LYS A 102 -18.75 -4.47 7.49
C LYS A 102 -18.19 -3.16 8.05
N GLN A 103 -19.02 -2.11 8.11
CA GLN A 103 -18.62 -0.78 8.56
C GLN A 103 -18.00 -0.76 9.96
N ASP A 104 -18.33 -1.70 10.84
CA ASP A 104 -17.80 -1.73 12.21
C ASP A 104 -16.47 -2.49 12.34
N THR A 105 -15.93 -3.02 11.23
CA THR A 105 -14.65 -3.76 11.23
C THR A 105 -13.47 -2.85 11.57
N PHE A 106 -13.53 -1.59 11.11
CA PHE A 106 -12.48 -0.59 11.33
C PHE A 106 -13.07 0.69 11.95
N SER A 107 -12.34 1.25 12.90
CA SER A 107 -12.62 2.57 13.46
C SER A 107 -12.50 3.66 12.39
N SER A 108 -12.99 4.86 12.69
CA SER A 108 -12.82 5.99 11.77
C SER A 108 -11.35 6.35 11.55
N GLU A 109 -10.52 6.29 12.61
CA GLU A 109 -9.08 6.56 12.55
C GLU A 109 -8.34 5.53 11.68
N GLU A 110 -8.69 4.24 11.80
CA GLU A 110 -8.12 3.18 10.98
C GLU A 110 -8.48 3.35 9.50
N LYS A 111 -9.74 3.74 9.20
CA LYS A 111 -10.17 4.03 7.82
C LYS A 111 -9.47 5.26 7.24
N GLU A 112 -9.29 6.30 8.04
CA GLU A 112 -8.53 7.50 7.66
C GLU A 112 -7.08 7.15 7.36
N SER A 113 -6.44 6.34 8.20
CA SER A 113 -5.08 5.86 7.95
C SER A 113 -4.95 5.02 6.67
N ILE A 114 -5.93 4.15 6.39
CA ILE A 114 -5.97 3.39 5.12
C ILE A 114 -6.04 4.35 3.92
N ALA A 115 -6.85 5.41 4.01
CA ALA A 115 -6.96 6.43 2.97
C ALA A 115 -5.63 7.20 2.79
N ASP A 116 -5.01 7.61 3.90
CA ASP A 116 -3.73 8.33 3.89
C ASP A 116 -2.62 7.49 3.26
N PHE A 117 -2.53 6.19 3.57
CA PHE A 117 -1.54 5.30 2.95
C PHE A 117 -1.74 5.15 1.45
N LYS A 118 -3.00 5.08 1.00
CA LYS A 118 -3.32 5.04 -0.43
C LYS A 118 -2.90 6.33 -1.12
N GLU A 119 -3.27 7.47 -0.56
CA GLU A 119 -2.92 8.77 -1.13
C GLU A 119 -1.40 8.92 -1.20
N PHE A 120 -0.69 8.55 -0.14
CA PHE A 120 0.75 8.56 -0.08
C PHE A 120 1.36 7.71 -1.21
N ILE A 121 0.99 6.43 -1.33
CA ILE A 121 1.57 5.53 -2.34
C ILE A 121 1.17 5.93 -3.77
N SER A 122 -0.08 6.37 -3.98
CA SER A 122 -0.60 6.73 -5.31
C SER A 122 0.12 7.91 -5.98
N ASN A 123 0.79 8.75 -5.18
CA ASN A 123 1.55 9.90 -5.67
C ASN A 123 3.04 9.58 -5.94
N LEU A 124 3.45 8.33 -5.70
CA LEU A 124 4.82 7.84 -5.88
C LEU A 124 4.94 6.93 -7.11
N THR A 125 6.13 6.93 -7.70
CA THR A 125 6.55 5.91 -8.67
C THR A 125 7.00 4.65 -7.95
N ASN A 126 7.06 3.50 -8.64
CA ASN A 126 7.55 2.25 -8.04
C ASN A 126 8.94 2.41 -7.40
N ASP A 127 9.86 3.12 -8.04
CA ASP A 127 11.21 3.34 -7.49
C ASP A 127 11.19 4.20 -6.21
N GLU A 128 10.29 5.18 -6.12
CA GLU A 128 10.12 6.02 -4.93
C GLU A 128 9.42 5.25 -3.81
N ILE A 129 8.42 4.41 -4.12
CA ILE A 129 7.77 3.49 -3.18
C ILE A 129 8.83 2.55 -2.59
N LEU A 130 9.61 1.89 -3.45
CA LEU A 130 10.65 0.96 -3.01
C LEU A 130 11.72 1.67 -2.17
N LEU A 131 12.13 2.88 -2.53
CA LEU A 131 13.05 3.67 -1.70
C LEU A 131 12.47 3.91 -0.31
N PHE A 132 11.21 4.36 -0.22
CA PHE A 132 10.56 4.63 1.07
C PHE A 132 10.56 3.38 1.95
N ILE A 133 10.17 2.24 1.38
CA ILE A 133 10.13 0.97 2.10
C ILE A 133 11.52 0.52 2.51
N TYR A 134 12.52 0.57 1.63
CA TYR A 134 13.87 0.08 1.93
C TYR A 134 14.59 0.92 2.98
N ALA A 135 14.35 2.23 2.98
CA ALA A 135 14.92 3.12 3.98
C ALA A 135 14.20 3.05 5.34
N SER A 136 12.90 2.74 5.35
CA SER A 136 12.09 2.72 6.59
C SER A 136 11.99 1.33 7.22
N TYR A 137 12.12 0.27 6.43
CA TYR A 137 11.95 -1.13 6.85
C TYR A 137 13.08 -2.00 6.27
N PRO A 138 14.35 -1.78 6.70
CA PRO A 138 15.52 -2.44 6.10
C PRO A 138 15.48 -3.97 6.21
N ASP A 139 14.83 -4.53 7.22
CA ASP A 139 14.76 -5.98 7.44
C ASP A 139 14.02 -6.72 6.30
N TYR A 140 13.15 -6.03 5.58
CA TYR A 140 12.44 -6.59 4.43
C TYR A 140 13.24 -6.55 3.13
N THR A 141 14.48 -6.07 3.16
CA THR A 141 15.30 -5.87 1.95
C THR A 141 16.30 -6.98 1.67
N ILE A 142 16.44 -7.95 2.58
CA ILE A 142 17.47 -9.00 2.52
C ILE A 142 17.41 -9.81 1.22
N GLU A 143 16.19 -10.11 0.75
CA GLU A 143 15.95 -10.86 -0.48
C GLU A 143 15.77 -9.97 -1.73
N SER A 144 15.90 -8.65 -1.59
CA SER A 144 15.59 -7.72 -2.67
C SER A 144 16.67 -7.70 -3.75
N THR A 145 16.25 -8.07 -4.97
CA THR A 145 17.09 -7.99 -6.18
C THR A 145 17.27 -6.55 -6.67
N GLU A 146 16.36 -5.65 -6.30
CA GLU A 146 16.34 -4.25 -6.75
C GLU A 146 17.05 -3.30 -5.78
N TYR A 147 17.39 -3.74 -4.57
CA TYR A 147 17.96 -2.91 -3.51
C TYR A 147 19.12 -2.05 -3.99
N ARG A 148 20.12 -2.66 -4.63
CA ARG A 148 21.31 -1.92 -5.11
C ARG A 148 20.96 -0.84 -6.12
N ARG A 149 20.03 -1.11 -7.04
CA ARG A 149 19.59 -0.14 -8.06
C ARG A 149 18.86 1.02 -7.41
N ILE A 150 17.92 0.73 -6.52
CA ILE A 150 17.12 1.74 -5.80
C ILE A 150 18.03 2.62 -4.94
N MET A 151 18.95 2.02 -4.19
CA MET A 151 19.87 2.76 -3.30
C MET A 151 20.86 3.61 -4.08
N LYS A 152 21.28 3.21 -5.28
CA LYS A 152 22.10 4.06 -6.17
C LYS A 152 21.37 5.33 -6.61
N SER A 153 20.05 5.26 -6.75
CA SER A 153 19.19 6.41 -7.09
C SER A 153 18.59 7.14 -5.89
N ARG A 154 18.95 6.77 -4.65
CA ARG A 154 18.23 7.22 -3.45
C ARG A 154 18.13 8.74 -3.30
N VAL A 155 19.21 9.47 -3.62
CA VAL A 155 19.23 10.94 -3.54
C VAL A 155 18.27 11.55 -4.54
N LYS A 156 18.34 11.13 -5.82
CA LYS A 156 17.46 11.60 -6.90
C LYS A 156 15.99 11.37 -6.53
N ASN A 157 15.66 10.16 -6.09
CA ASN A 157 14.29 9.80 -5.75
C ASN A 157 13.82 10.56 -4.51
N SER A 158 14.66 10.74 -3.48
CA SER A 158 14.30 11.54 -2.30
C SER A 158 14.00 13.00 -2.62
N ILE A 159 14.78 13.62 -3.52
CA ILE A 159 14.52 14.97 -4.03
C ILE A 159 13.19 15.01 -4.77
N SER A 160 12.90 14.02 -5.61
CA SER A 160 11.62 13.92 -6.33
C SER A 160 10.43 13.83 -5.36
N ILE A 161 10.49 12.95 -4.35
CA ILE A 161 9.44 12.80 -3.33
C ILE A 161 9.21 14.12 -2.58
N TYR A 162 10.29 14.81 -2.18
CA TYR A 162 10.20 16.11 -1.52
C TYR A 162 9.57 17.19 -2.41
N LYS A 163 10.00 17.29 -3.67
CA LYS A 163 9.46 18.26 -4.63
C LYS A 163 7.96 18.05 -4.92
N LYS A 164 7.46 16.82 -4.74
CA LYS A 164 6.02 16.50 -4.81
C LYS A 164 5.24 16.92 -3.56
N GLY A 165 5.91 17.38 -2.50
CA GLY A 165 5.28 17.75 -1.23
C GLY A 165 4.79 16.57 -0.39
N ILE A 166 5.20 15.33 -0.73
CA ILE A 166 4.67 14.11 -0.11
C ILE A 166 5.29 13.84 1.26
N VAL A 167 6.53 14.31 1.49
CA VAL A 167 7.26 14.13 2.75
C VAL A 167 7.90 15.44 3.20
N SER A 168 8.14 15.56 4.50
CA SER A 168 8.88 16.69 5.07
C SER A 168 10.34 16.72 4.60
N LEU A 169 11.00 17.85 4.81
CA LEU A 169 12.43 18.01 4.51
C LEU A 169 13.29 17.00 5.28
N GLU A 170 12.97 16.79 6.56
CA GLU A 170 13.64 15.85 7.45
C GLU A 170 13.51 14.42 6.92
N LYS A 171 12.30 14.01 6.53
CA LYS A 171 12.07 12.66 5.99
C LYS A 171 12.77 12.50 4.64
N ALA A 172 12.76 13.52 3.77
CA ALA A 172 13.48 13.46 2.51
C ALA A 172 15.00 13.31 2.68
N ALA A 173 15.61 14.06 3.62
CA ALA A 173 17.02 13.92 3.96
C ALA A 173 17.35 12.51 4.50
N SER A 174 16.49 11.98 5.37
CA SER A 174 16.58 10.61 5.88
C SER A 174 16.52 9.56 4.76
N LEU A 175 15.58 9.68 3.82
CA LEU A 175 15.49 8.81 2.64
C LEU A 175 16.74 8.91 1.75
N ALA A 176 17.32 10.10 1.64
CA ALA A 176 18.56 10.32 0.89
C ALA A 176 19.80 9.77 1.60
N GLY A 177 19.72 9.51 2.91
CA GLY A 177 20.83 9.03 3.72
C GLY A 177 21.85 10.11 4.05
N VAL A 178 21.41 11.37 4.11
CA VAL A 178 22.25 12.54 4.39
C VAL A 178 21.56 13.43 5.43
N ASN A 179 22.31 14.37 6.02
CA ASN A 179 21.71 15.39 6.89
C ASN A 179 20.92 16.45 6.08
N ILE A 180 20.12 17.26 6.77
CA ILE A 180 19.24 18.27 6.15
C ILE A 180 20.04 19.31 5.35
N GLU A 181 21.16 19.80 5.89
CA GLU A 181 22.01 20.79 5.23
C GLU A 181 22.54 20.28 3.87
N THR A 182 23.10 19.07 3.87
CA THR A 182 23.60 18.40 2.67
C THR A 182 22.47 18.18 1.67
N PHE A 183 21.28 17.78 2.15
CA PHE A 183 20.13 17.57 1.29
C PHE A 183 19.67 18.88 0.60
N LEU A 184 19.64 20.01 1.33
CA LEU A 184 19.31 21.31 0.77
C LEU A 184 20.30 21.75 -0.32
N ASP A 185 21.59 21.46 -0.15
CA ASP A 185 22.60 21.77 -1.17
C ASP A 185 22.49 20.90 -2.41
N LEU A 186 22.10 19.63 -2.25
CA LEU A 186 21.83 18.72 -3.36
C LEU A 186 20.62 19.15 -4.20
N GLN A 187 19.66 19.88 -3.62
CA GLN A 187 18.51 20.40 -4.36
C GLN A 187 18.84 21.59 -5.27
N LYS A 188 19.92 22.31 -5.00
CA LYS A 188 20.35 23.51 -5.75
C LYS A 188 21.19 23.18 -6.99
N ARG A 189 21.58 21.92 -7.15
CA ARG A 189 22.39 21.41 -8.27
C ARG A 189 21.51 20.83 -9.37
#